data_AF-A0A955Y5B9-F1
#
_entry.id   AF-A0A955Y5B9-F1
#
_cell.length_a   1.000
_cell.length_b   1.000
_cell.length_c   1.000
_cell.angle_alpha   90.00
_cell.angle_beta   90.00
_cell.angle_gamma   90.00
#
_symmetry.space_group_name_H-M   'P 1'
#
loop_
_entity.id
_entity.type
_entity.pdbx_description
1 polymer ?
#
loop_
_entity_poly.entity_id
_entity_poly.type
_entity_poly.pdbx_seq_one_letter_code
_entity_poly.pdbx_strand_id
1 'polypeptide(L)'
;MFEEAELTVVSLSVDVALLPEWFDAIERVAARHCRRMQRIERPDAHLVHIEVPVLARPAMEQELMEAWDTFVEQRKAEGRWESEG
;
A
#
# COMPACT_ATOMS: atom_id res chain seq x y z
N MET A 1 -22.37 -19.99 -14.20
CA MET A 1 -20.93 -20.28 -14.28
C MET A 1 -20.27 -19.11 -13.56
N PHE A 2 -19.65 -19.31 -12.40
CA PHE A 2 -18.93 -18.23 -11.73
C PHE A 2 -17.57 -18.15 -12.43
N GLU A 3 -17.33 -17.09 -13.20
CA GLU A 3 -15.98 -16.78 -13.66
C GLU A 3 -15.12 -16.54 -12.43
N GLU A 4 -14.10 -17.38 -12.23
CA GLU A 4 -13.06 -17.08 -11.26
C GLU A 4 -12.36 -15.81 -11.74
N ALA A 5 -12.55 -14.72 -11.01
CA ALA A 5 -11.86 -13.47 -11.33
C ALA A 5 -10.35 -13.73 -11.33
N GLU A 6 -9.69 -13.45 -12.45
CA GLU A 6 -8.24 -13.59 -12.57
C GLU A 6 -7.56 -12.74 -11.49
N LEU A 7 -6.69 -13.37 -10.70
CA LEU A 7 -6.01 -12.75 -9.58
C LEU A 7 -4.61 -12.32 -9.97
N THR A 8 -4.16 -11.20 -9.41
CA THR A 8 -2.78 -10.73 -9.51
C THR A 8 -2.27 -10.30 -8.15
N VAL A 9 -0.94 -10.27 -8.01
CA VAL A 9 -0.26 -9.87 -6.77
C VAL A 9 0.49 -8.58 -7.03
N VAL A 10 0.19 -7.57 -6.21
CA VAL A 10 0.94 -6.33 -6.13
C VAL A 10 1.84 -6.41 -4.90
N SER A 11 3.15 -6.21 -5.10
CA SER A 11 4.14 -6.21 -4.02
C SER A 11 4.63 -4.79 -3.77
N LEU A 12 4.48 -4.32 -2.54
CA LEU A 12 4.96 -3.02 -2.07
C LEU A 12 6.08 -3.24 -1.06
N SER A 13 7.14 -2.42 -1.13
CA SER A 13 8.18 -2.36 -0.10
C SER A 13 7.93 -1.12 0.75
N VAL A 14 7.82 -1.31 2.06
CA VAL A 14 7.60 -0.26 3.04
C VAL A 14 8.85 -0.13 3.90
N ASP A 15 9.50 1.02 3.86
CA ASP A 15 10.61 1.33 4.76
C ASP A 15 10.12 1.35 6.22
N VAL A 16 10.93 0.84 7.15
CA VAL A 16 10.62 0.82 8.58
C VAL A 16 10.41 2.24 9.14
N ALA A 17 11.08 3.26 8.58
CA ALA A 17 10.89 4.67 8.99
C ALA A 17 9.49 5.24 8.68
N LEU A 18 8.77 4.59 7.76
CA LEU A 18 7.42 4.96 7.37
C LEU A 18 6.34 4.21 8.17
N LEU A 19 6.75 3.28 9.03
CA LEU A 19 5.86 2.54 9.91
C LEU A 19 5.58 3.29 11.23
N PRO A 20 4.38 3.08 11.81
CA PRO A 20 3.27 2.28 11.29
C PRO A 20 2.41 3.01 10.25
N GLU A 21 2.52 4.33 10.12
CA GLU A 21 1.47 5.15 9.51
C GLU A 21 1.24 4.86 8.01
N TRP A 22 2.31 4.60 7.25
CA TRP A 22 2.16 4.25 5.83
C TRP A 22 1.54 2.87 5.63
N PHE A 23 1.85 1.92 6.52
CA PHE A 23 1.24 0.59 6.46
C PHE A 23 -0.26 0.64 6.77
N ASP A 24 -0.67 1.45 7.74
CA ASP A 24 -2.10 1.64 8.05
C ASP A 24 -2.86 2.28 6.87
N ALA A 25 -2.20 3.11 6.06
CA ALA A 25 -2.78 3.64 4.82
C ALA A 25 -2.94 2.54 3.75
N ILE A 26 -1.90 1.70 3.56
CA ILE A 26 -1.95 0.56 2.65
C ILE A 26 -3.06 -0.41 3.05
N GLU A 27 -3.19 -0.76 4.34
CA GLU A 27 -4.23 -1.67 4.83
C GLU A 27 -5.64 -1.13 4.54
N ARG A 28 -5.87 0.17 4.70
CA ARG A 28 -7.17 0.81 4.40
C ARG A 28 -7.55 0.72 2.94
N VAL A 29 -6.58 0.87 2.02
CA VAL A 29 -6.83 0.73 0.57
C VAL A 29 -7.01 -0.75 0.21
N ALA A 30 -6.12 -1.62 0.70
CA ALA A 30 -6.16 -3.04 0.44
C ALA A 30 -7.48 -3.67 0.89
N ALA A 31 -8.03 -3.29 2.05
CA ALA A 31 -9.29 -3.82 2.57
C ALA A 31 -10.51 -3.62 1.64
N ARG A 32 -10.45 -2.67 0.68
CA ARG A 32 -11.53 -2.39 -0.27
C ARG A 32 -11.49 -3.25 -1.53
N HIS A 33 -10.29 -3.68 -1.92
CA HIS A 33 -10.02 -4.29 -3.23
C HIS A 33 -9.44 -5.69 -3.15
N CYS A 34 -8.74 -6.01 -2.07
CA CYS A 34 -7.97 -7.24 -1.95
C CYS A 34 -8.84 -8.44 -1.58
N ARG A 35 -8.45 -9.59 -2.09
CA ARG A 35 -8.89 -10.89 -1.61
C ARG A 35 -8.07 -11.33 -0.39
N ARG A 36 -6.78 -11.01 -0.41
CA ARG A 36 -5.82 -11.37 0.64
C ARG A 36 -4.67 -10.38 0.69
N MET A 37 -4.21 -10.07 1.89
CA MET A 37 -2.97 -9.32 2.12
C MET A 37 -2.02 -10.15 2.99
N GLN A 38 -0.73 -10.08 2.70
CA GLN A 38 0.33 -10.70 3.50
C GLN A 38 1.44 -9.69 3.76
N ARG A 39 1.86 -9.60 5.02
CA ARG A 39 3.04 -8.82 5.43
C ARG A 39 4.19 -9.77 5.68
N ILE A 40 5.35 -9.46 5.11
CA ILE A 40 6.61 -10.18 5.30
C ILE A 40 7.62 -9.19 5.89
N GLU A 41 8.09 -9.49 7.09
CA GLU A 41 9.07 -8.65 7.77
C GLU A 41 10.48 -8.93 7.23
N ARG A 42 11.21 -7.86 6.91
CA ARG A 42 12.64 -7.86 6.58
C ARG A 42 13.38 -6.94 7.57
N PRO A 43 14.71 -7.07 7.71
CA PRO A 43 15.48 -6.28 8.67
C PRO A 43 15.28 -4.76 8.52
N ASP A 44 15.21 -4.27 7.28
CA ASP A 44 15.17 -2.83 6.96
C ASP A 44 13.86 -2.39 6.30
N ALA A 45 12.93 -3.32 6.05
CA ALA A 45 11.68 -3.03 5.35
C ALA A 45 10.59 -4.06 5.68
N HIS A 46 9.35 -3.71 5.38
CA HIS A 46 8.24 -4.67 5.34
C HIS A 46 7.76 -4.80 3.90
N LEU A 47 7.75 -6.02 3.40
CA LEU A 47 7.13 -6.34 2.12
C LEU A 47 5.65 -6.62 2.34
N VAL A 48 4.81 -5.95 1.58
CA VAL A 48 3.36 -6.14 1.59
C VAL A 48 2.94 -6.72 0.25
N HIS A 49 2.39 -7.93 0.28
CA HIS A 49 1.81 -8.59 -0.89
C HIS A 49 0.29 -8.48 -0.82
N ILE A 50 -0.31 -7.90 -1.86
CA ILE A 50 -1.74 -7.68 -1.96
C ILE A 50 -2.26 -8.48 -3.16
N GLU A 51 -3.06 -9.49 -2.88
CA GLU A 51 -3.76 -10.28 -3.89
C GLU A 51 -5.09 -9.59 -4.22
N VAL A 52 -5.26 -9.20 -5.48
CA VAL A 52 -6.37 -8.38 -5.96
C VAL A 52 -6.86 -8.92 -7.31
N PRO A 53 -8.17 -8.85 -7.63
CA PRO A 53 -8.64 -9.13 -8.98
C PRO A 53 -7.97 -8.20 -10.00
N VAL A 54 -7.57 -8.71 -11.17
CA VAL A 54 -6.91 -7.92 -12.23
C VAL A 54 -7.73 -6.67 -12.59
N LEU A 55 -9.05 -6.78 -12.60
CA LEU A 55 -9.97 -5.66 -12.89
C LEU A 55 -9.99 -4.58 -11.80
N ALA A 56 -9.71 -4.93 -10.54
CA ALA A 56 -9.68 -3.99 -9.41
C ALA A 56 -8.29 -3.37 -9.20
N ARG A 57 -7.23 -3.97 -9.78
CA ARG A 57 -5.86 -3.50 -9.65
C ARG A 57 -5.68 -2.01 -10.03
N PRO A 58 -6.19 -1.50 -11.16
CA PRO A 58 -5.98 -0.09 -11.52
C PRO A 58 -6.60 0.89 -10.51
N ALA A 59 -7.80 0.57 -9.99
CA ALA A 59 -8.46 1.38 -8.97
C ALA A 59 -7.69 1.35 -7.64
N MET A 60 -7.20 0.17 -7.24
CA MET A 60 -6.37 0.02 -6.05
C MET A 60 -5.05 0.79 -6.16
N GLU A 61 -4.36 0.70 -7.30
CA GLU A 61 -3.11 1.45 -7.56
C GLU A 61 -3.36 2.97 -7.51
N GLN A 62 -4.49 3.44 -8.06
CA GLN A 62 -4.88 4.84 -7.97
C GLN A 62 -5.11 5.29 -6.52
N GLU A 63 -5.91 4.54 -5.74
CA GLU A 63 -6.15 4.86 -4.33
C GLU A 63 -4.87 4.82 -3.49
N LEU A 64 -3.92 3.92 -3.81
CA LEU A 64 -2.61 3.87 -3.15
C LEU A 64 -1.77 5.13 -3.45
N MET A 65 -1.78 5.62 -4.70
CA MET A 65 -1.09 6.86 -5.06
C MET A 65 -1.69 8.07 -4.34
N GLU A 66 -3.02 8.18 -4.31
CA GLU A 66 -3.71 9.27 -3.59
C GLU A 66 -3.44 9.22 -2.08
N ALA A 67 -3.42 8.01 -1.49
CA ALA A 67 -3.07 7.82 -0.10
C ALA A 67 -1.61 8.17 0.20
N TRP A 68 -0.69 7.87 -0.74
CA TRP A 68 0.72 8.24 -0.63
C TRP A 68 0.91 9.76 -0.65
N ASP A 69 0.30 10.44 -1.62
CA ASP A 69 0.38 11.90 -1.72
C ASP A 69 -0.13 12.57 -0.44
N THR A 70 -1.28 12.11 0.06
CA THR A 70 -1.86 12.58 1.33
C THR A 70 -0.92 12.35 2.51
N PHE A 71 -0.30 11.16 2.60
CA PHE A 71 0.64 10.82 3.66
C PHE A 71 1.90 11.70 3.62
N VAL A 72 2.46 11.92 2.43
CA VAL A 72 3.62 12.80 2.23
C VAL A 72 3.29 14.23 2.60
N GLU A 73 2.14 14.76 2.16
CA GLU A 73 1.69 16.11 2.51
C GLU A 73 1.52 16.27 4.03
N GLN A 74 0.93 15.28 4.70
CA GLN A 74 0.79 15.29 6.15
C GLN A 74 2.16 15.30 6.85
N ARG A 75 3.09 14.41 6.45
CA ARG A 75 4.44 14.37 7.02
C ARG A 75 5.21 15.68 6.78
N LYS A 76 5.03 16.32 5.61
CA LYS A 76 5.61 17.64 5.28
C LYS A 76 5.04 18.73 6.20
N ALA A 77 3.72 18.76 6.40
CA ALA A 77 3.07 19.72 7.28
C ALA A 77 3.50 19.59 8.75
N GLU A 78 3.80 18.37 9.19
CA GLU A 78 4.29 18.06 10.53
C GLU A 78 5.81 18.26 10.70
N GLY A 79 6.53 18.62 9.62
CA GLY A 79 8.00 18.76 9.63
C GLY A 79 8.75 17.43 9.86
N ARG A 80 8.07 16.29 9.65
CA ARG A 80 8.62 14.93 9.80
C ARG A 80 9.03 14.29 8.47
N TRP A 81 8.78 14.98 7.36
CA TRP A 81 9.30 14.58 6.06
C TRP A 81 10.76 15.00 5.99
N GLU A 82 11.66 14.08 5.65
CA GLU A 82 13.04 14.43 5.37
C GLU A 82 13.04 15.40 4.18
N SER A 83 13.18 16.69 4.49
CA SER A 83 13.44 17.72 3.49
C SER A 83 14.60 17.25 2.62
N GLU A 84 14.38 17.26 1.31
CA GLU A 84 15.35 16.90 0.28
C GLU A 84 16.77 17.31 0.66
N GLY A 85 17.65 16.31 0.77
CA GLY A 85 19.08 16.49 0.51
C GLY A 85 19.35 16.39 -0.99
#